data_AF-A0A4S2RJY4-F1
#
_entry.id   AF-A0A4S2RJY4-F1
#
_cell.length_a   1.000
_cell.length_b   1.000
_cell.length_c   1.000
_cell.angle_alpha   90.00
_cell.angle_beta   90.00
_cell.angle_gamma   90.00
#
_symmetry.space_group_name_H-M   'P 1'
#
loop_
_entity.id
_entity.type
_entity.pdbx_description
1 polymer ?
#
loop_
_entity_poly.entity_id
_entity_poly.type
_entity_poly.pdbx_seq_one_letter_code
_entity_poly.pdbx_strand_id
1 'polypeptide(L)' 'VAALGYEVTATNLQRVLLRRGVLAATGEHTASGRAGGRPAMLYRFASPTLEVTDPFAVLRPPTERPGRAGGSVS' A
#
# COMPACT_ATOMS: atom_id res chain seq x y z
N VAL A 1 8.17 8.65 -6.52
CA VAL A 1 6.84 8.82 -7.15
C VAL A 1 6.03 7.58 -6.88
N ALA A 2 4.79 7.71 -6.41
CA ALA A 2 3.83 6.60 -6.32
C ALA A 2 3.11 6.45 -7.67
N ALA A 3 3.01 5.23 -8.20
CA ALA A 3 2.48 4.96 -9.55
C ALA A 3 0.99 5.31 -9.74
N LEU A 4 0.24 5.50 -8.65
CA LEU A 4 -1.22 5.67 -8.69
C LEU A 4 -1.69 7.12 -8.75
N GLY A 5 -0.80 8.11 -8.54
CA GLY A 5 -1.19 9.53 -8.53
C GLY A 5 -2.10 9.95 -7.36
N TYR A 6 -2.39 9.06 -6.42
CA TYR A 6 -3.12 9.32 -5.18
C TYR A 6 -2.61 8.45 -4.03
N GLU A 7 -2.89 8.89 -2.79
CA GLU A 7 -2.52 8.18 -1.57
C GLU A 7 -3.33 6.90 -1.38
N VAL A 8 -2.63 5.81 -1.06
CA VAL A 8 -3.25 4.53 -0.69
C VAL A 8 -2.83 4.18 0.73
N THR A 9 -3.81 3.84 1.57
CA THR A 9 -3.49 3.41 2.94
C THR A 9 -2.75 2.07 2.92
N ALA A 10 -1.70 1.96 3.73
CA ALA A 10 -0.88 0.75 3.81
C ALA A 10 -1.72 -0.51 4.10
N THR A 11 -2.71 -0.41 4.99
CA THR A 11 -3.62 -1.51 5.33
C THR A 11 -4.45 -1.98 4.14
N ASN A 12 -4.99 -1.06 3.33
CA ASN A 12 -5.77 -1.44 2.16
C ASN A 12 -4.89 -2.07 1.09
N LEU A 13 -3.71 -1.50 0.85
CA LEU A 13 -2.75 -2.06 -0.09
C LEU A 13 -2.37 -3.49 0.31
N GLN A 14 -1.96 -3.69 1.57
CA GLN A 14 -1.61 -5.01 2.09
C GLN A 14 -2.75 -6.02 1.93
N ARG A 15 -3.98 -5.64 2.31
CA ARG A 15 -5.15 -6.52 2.21
C ARG A 15 -5.43 -6.96 0.78
N VAL A 16 -5.36 -6.05 -0.19
CA VAL A 16 -5.61 -6.36 -1.61
C VAL A 16 -4.54 -7.30 -2.15
N LEU A 17 -3.27 -7.01 -1.87
CA LEU A 17 -2.15 -7.83 -2.35
C LEU A 17 -2.16 -9.25 -1.76
N LEU A 18 -2.49 -9.40 -0.48
CA LEU A 18 -2.64 -10.71 0.16
C LEU A 18 -3.84 -11.47 -0.38
N ARG A 19 -5.00 -10.82 -0.53
CA ARG A 19 -6.21 -11.46 -1.07
C ARG A 19 -6.01 -11.97 -2.50
N ARG A 20 -5.23 -11.26 -3.30
CA ARG A 20 -4.89 -11.66 -4.68
C ARG A 20 -3.73 -12.67 -4.75
N GLY A 21 -3.16 -13.08 -3.62
CA GLY A 21 -2.03 -14.02 -3.58
C GLY A 21 -0.74 -13.45 -4.17
N VAL A 22 -0.62 -12.12 -4.33
CA VAL A 22 0.56 -11.45 -4.91
C VAL A 22 1.71 -11.41 -3.91
N LEU A 23 1.38 -11.33 -2.61
CA LEU A 23 2.34 -11.40 -1.52
C LEU A 23 2.19 -12.71 -0.74
N ALA A 24 3.32 -13.31 -0.40
CA ALA A 24 3.42 -14.40 0.55
C ALA A 24 4.11 -13.90 1.82
N ALA A 25 3.53 -14.23 2.98
CA ALA A 25 4.19 -14.01 4.26
C ALA A 25 5.48 -14.85 4.33
N THR A 26 6.56 -14.27 4.83
CA THR A 26 7.79 -15.02 5.08
C THR A 26 7.81 -15.64 6.48
N GLY A 27 6.95 -15.16 7.38
CA GLY A 27 6.99 -15.50 8.82
C GLY A 27 8.03 -14.71 9.59
N GLU A 28 8.83 -13.89 8.90
CA GLU A 28 9.87 -13.06 9.50
C GLU A 28 9.36 -11.66 9.82
N HIS A 29 10.07 -10.99 10.72
CA HIS A 29 9.86 -9.59 11.05
C HIS A 29 11.17 -8.82 10.84
N THR A 30 11.07 -7.55 10.46
CA THR A 30 12.23 -6.65 10.43
C THR A 30 12.88 -6.58 11.82
N ALA A 31 14.17 -6.26 11.87
CA ALA A 31 14.82 -5.93 13.12
C ALA A 31 14.14 -4.71 13.78
N SER A 32 14.02 -4.74 15.11
CA SER A 32 13.57 -3.59 15.90
C SER A 32 14.56 -2.43 15.75
N GLY A 33 14.15 -1.36 15.09
CA GLY A 33 15.00 -0.18 14.87
C GLY A 33 15.14 0.71 16.12
N ARG A 34 16.15 1.59 16.11
CA ARG A 34 16.42 2.54 17.22
C ARG A 34 15.27 3.50 17.53
N ALA A 35 14.40 3.79 16.56
CA ALA A 35 13.27 4.70 16.74
C ALA A 35 12.14 4.11 17.60
N GLY A 36 12.21 2.82 17.95
CA GLY A 36 11.11 2.11 18.62
C GLY A 36 9.91 1.91 17.69
N GLY A 37 9.13 0.87 17.97
CA GLY A 37 7.96 0.51 17.18
C GLY A 37 7.81 -1.01 17.06
N ARG A 38 6.61 -1.46 16.68
CA ARG A 38 6.35 -2.88 16.43
C ARG A 38 7.11 -3.31 15.17
N PRO A 39 7.94 -4.37 15.22
CA PRO A 39 8.57 -4.93 14.05
C PRO A 39 7.56 -5.25 12.94
N ALA A 40 7.73 -4.63 11.77
CA ALA A 40 6.97 -4.95 10.57
C ALA A 40 7.24 -6.39 10.12
N MET A 41 6.20 -7.09 9.70
CA MET A 41 6.33 -8.40 9.08
C MET A 41 6.92 -8.26 7.67
N LEU A 42 7.80 -9.19 7.30
CA LEU A 42 8.38 -9.27 5.97
C LEU A 42 7.48 -10.11 5.05
N TYR A 43 7.39 -9.65 3.80
CA TYR A 43 6.64 -10.32 2.73
C TYR A 43 7.54 -10.45 1.52
N ARG A 44 7.28 -11.49 0.72
CA ARG A 44 7.88 -11.66 -0.60
C ARG A 44 6.80 -11.66 -1.67
N PHE A 45 7.16 -11.30 -2.89
CA PHE A 45 6.30 -11.58 -4.04
C PHE A 45 6.13 -13.08 -4.22
N ALA A 46 4.92 -13.51 -4.56
CA ALA A 46 4.62 -14.92 -4.81
C ALA A 46 5.27 -15.43 -6.10
N SER A 47 5.47 -14.55 -7.08
CA SER A 47 6.16 -14.82 -8.34
C SER A 47 7.36 -13.87 -8.52
N PRO A 48 8.51 -14.35 -9.03
CA PRO A 48 9.66 -13.50 -9.35
C PRO A 48 9.50 -12.76 -10.69
N THR A 49 8.42 -13.01 -11.44
CA THR A 49 8.16 -12.38 -12.75
C THR A 49 7.09 -11.30 -12.66
N LEU A 50 7.17 -10.33 -13.58
CA LEU A 50 6.13 -9.33 -13.73
C LEU A 50 4.88 -9.97 -14.34
N GLU A 51 3.77 -9.91 -13.61
CA GLU A 51 2.49 -10.48 -14.02
C GLU A 51 1.36 -9.47 -13.84
N VAL A 52 0.38 -9.52 -14.76
CA VAL A 52 -0.86 -8.75 -14.64
C VAL A 52 -1.74 -9.43 -13.60
N THR A 53 -1.76 -8.87 -12.38
CA THR A 53 -2.47 -9.45 -11.23
C THR A 53 -3.99 -9.33 -11.29
N ASP A 54 -4.51 -8.47 -12.16
CA ASP A 54 -5.93 -8.32 -12.44
C ASP A 54 -6.11 -7.63 -13.82
N PRO A 55 -6.35 -8.40 -14.90
CA PRO A 55 -6.47 -7.85 -16.26
C PRO A 55 -7.72 -7.00 -16.48
N PHE A 56 -8.69 -7.05 -15.55
CA PHE A 56 -9.96 -6.32 -15.64
C PHE A 56 -10.14 -5.33 -14.49
N ALA A 57 -9.07 -4.96 -13.79
CA ALA A 57 -9.13 -4.02 -12.69
C ALA A 57 -9.67 -2.66 -13.16
N VAL A 58 -10.93 -2.37 -12.82
CA VAL A 58 -11.50 -1.02 -13.01
C VAL A 58 -11.14 -0.19 -11.77
N LEU A 59 -10.15 0.68 -11.93
CA LEU A 59 -9.81 1.66 -10.91
C LEU A 59 -10.82 2.82 -11.00
N ARG A 60 -11.63 3.01 -9.96
CA ARG A 60 -12.46 4.22 -9.85
C ARG A 60 -11.51 5.42 -9.72
N PRO A 61 -11.61 6.44 -10.62
CA PRO A 61 -10.81 7.64 -10.48
C PRO A 61 -11.06 8.29 -9.10
N PRO A 62 -10.04 8.85 -8.45
CA PRO A 62 -10.27 9.66 -7.25
C PRO A 62 -11.27 10.77 -7.58
N THR A 63 -12.38 10.84 -6.86
CA THR A 63 -13.17 12.06 -6.83
C THR A 63 -12.31 13.10 -6.13
N GLU A 64 -11.91 14.17 -6.81
CA GLU A 64 -11.19 15.27 -6.18
C GLU A 64 -11.92 15.65 -4.88
N ARG A 65 -11.26 15.43 -3.74
CA ARG A 65 -11.74 16.00 -2.49
C ARG A 65 -11.35 17.47 -2.61
N PRO A 66 -12.30 18.42 -2.74
CA PRO A 66 -11.94 19.82 -2.89
C PRO A 66 -11.03 20.19 -1.71
N GLY A 67 -9.90 20.80 -2.06
CA GLY A 67 -8.83 21.11 -1.13
C GLY A 67 -9.39 21.81 0.10
N ARG A 68 -8.86 21.43 1.27
CA ARG A 68 -9.02 22.23 2.49
C ARG A 68 -8.22 23.51 2.31
N ALA A 69 -8.71 24.41 1.46
CA ALA A 69 -8.21 25.75 1.31
C ALA A 69 -8.69 26.56 2.51
N GLY A 70 -7.72 27.07 3.28
CA GLY A 70 -7.84 28.32 4.04
C GLY A 70 -8.89 28.39 5.15
N GLY A 71 -8.49 28.07 6.38
CA GLY A 71 -9.03 28.70 7.57
C GLY A 71 -7.94 29.59 8.15
N SER A 72 -8.10 30.89 8.00
CA SER A 72 -7.17 31.97 8.31
C SER A 72 -6.65 31.93 9.74
N VAL A 73 -5.39 32.34 9.85
CA VAL A 73 -4.87 33.12 10.97
C VAL A 73 -5.91 34.14 11.42
N SER A 74 -6.26 34.09 12.70
CA SER A 74 -6.46 35.29 13.51
C SER A 74 -6.09 35.00 14.96
#